data_AF-A0A3M1WYX0-F1
#
_entry.id   AF-A0A3M1WYX0-F1
#
_cell.length_a   1.000
_cell.length_b   1.000
_cell.length_c   1.000
_cell.angle_alpha   90.00
_cell.angle_beta   90.00
_cell.angle_gamma   90.00
#
_symmetry.space_group_name_H-M   'P 1'
#
loop_
_entity.id
_entity.type
_entity.pdbx_description
1 polymer ?
#
loop_
_entity_poly.entity_id
_entity_poly.type
_entity_poly.pdbx_seq_one_letter_code
_entity_poly.pdbx_strand_id
1 'polypeptide(L)'
;MTKRGCSTKRQCTAALPARRRCGANTRDTSTERKKEASEVEKKMKVKITDDRLVGVYANSMVVTHTGEEFVIDFINAFPPEAVVTARIITSPGHLKRIIRALEDNLKKFEEKFGPVRTAPEPTEWGVQ
;
A
#
# COMPACT_ATOMS: atom_id res chain seq x y z
N MET A 1 38.59 -15.18 42.70
CA MET A 1 39.77 -14.45 43.18
C MET A 1 41.01 -14.89 42.41
N THR A 2 41.61 -13.93 41.69
CA THR A 2 43.05 -13.80 41.35
C THR A 2 43.82 -14.97 40.73
N LYS A 3 44.19 -14.81 39.45
CA LYS A 3 45.55 -15.13 38.99
C LYS A 3 46.21 -13.88 38.37
N ARG A 4 47.07 -13.25 39.18
CA ARG A 4 48.24 -12.46 38.75
C ARG A 4 49.22 -13.44 38.10
N GLY A 5 50.10 -13.14 37.15
CA GLY A 5 50.59 -11.94 36.52
C GLY A 5 51.80 -12.42 35.71
N CYS A 6 51.85 -12.14 34.41
CA CYS A 6 52.97 -12.55 33.56
C CYS A 6 53.83 -11.31 33.31
N SER A 7 54.95 -11.22 34.03
CA SER A 7 56.01 -10.23 33.82
C SER A 7 57.21 -10.97 33.28
N THR A 8 57.60 -10.68 32.04
CA THR A 8 59.00 -10.81 31.64
C THR A 8 59.28 -9.87 30.47
N LYS A 9 59.99 -8.79 30.81
CA LYS A 9 60.69 -7.92 29.88
C LYS A 9 61.65 -8.76 29.04
N ARG A 10 61.57 -8.66 27.72
CA ARG A 10 62.76 -8.77 26.86
C ARG A 10 62.86 -7.53 26.00
N GLN A 11 64.04 -6.95 26.12
CA GLN A 11 64.55 -5.79 25.43
C GLN A 11 64.66 -6.09 23.93
N CYS A 12 64.21 -5.18 23.09
CA CYS A 12 64.86 -4.92 21.81
C CYS A 12 65.05 -3.40 21.72
N THR A 13 66.30 -3.00 21.92
CA THR A 13 66.82 -1.65 21.75
C THR A 13 67.25 -1.41 20.31
N ALA A 14 67.16 -0.14 19.90
CA ALA A 14 67.70 0.50 18.69
C ALA A 14 66.93 0.18 17.37
N ALA A 15 66.63 1.12 16.47
CA ALA A 15 67.26 2.40 16.17
C ALA A 15 66.26 3.46 15.63
N LEU A 16 66.73 4.71 15.54
CA LEU A 16 66.04 6.00 15.35
C LEU A 16 65.50 6.27 13.90
N PRO A 17 65.21 7.53 13.50
CA PRO A 17 63.94 8.26 13.64
C PRO A 17 63.36 8.73 12.28
N ALA A 18 62.13 9.25 12.24
CA ALA A 18 61.79 10.48 11.51
C ALA A 18 60.27 10.72 11.55
N ARG A 19 59.89 11.86 12.12
CA ARG A 19 58.57 12.46 11.89
C ARG A 19 58.44 12.80 10.40
N ARG A 20 57.38 12.33 9.74
CA ARG A 20 56.63 13.16 8.78
C ARG A 20 55.14 12.99 9.03
N ARG A 21 54.55 14.13 9.33
CA ARG A 21 53.13 14.37 9.48
C ARG A 21 52.60 14.63 8.06
N CYS A 22 51.76 13.75 7.53
CA CYS A 22 50.85 14.08 6.43
C CYS A 22 49.45 13.65 6.86
N GLY A 23 48.58 14.64 7.03
CA GLY A 23 47.15 14.43 7.26
C GLY A 23 46.37 14.47 5.95
N ALA A 24 45.19 13.86 5.99
CA ALA A 24 44.04 14.01 5.07
C ALA A 24 44.33 13.62 3.59
N ASN A 25 43.41 13.05 2.81
CA ASN A 25 41.98 13.27 2.79
C ASN A 25 41.28 12.15 1.98
N THR A 26 40.06 11.82 2.42
CA THR A 26 38.85 11.52 1.64
C THR A 26 38.90 10.67 0.37
N ARG A 27 38.19 9.53 0.48
CA ARG A 27 37.07 9.09 -0.38
C ARG A 27 37.32 9.17 -1.89
N ASP A 28 37.76 8.04 -2.44
CA ASP A 28 37.49 7.75 -3.85
C ASP A 28 36.01 7.43 -4.04
N THR A 29 35.41 8.33 -4.79
CA THR A 29 34.06 8.35 -5.33
C THR A 29 33.93 7.30 -6.43
N SER A 30 33.36 6.15 -6.11
CA SER A 30 32.66 5.31 -7.09
C SER A 30 31.19 5.73 -7.11
N THR A 31 30.97 6.86 -7.77
CA THR A 31 29.67 7.43 -8.11
C THR A 31 29.10 6.65 -9.31
N GLU A 32 27.77 6.47 -9.30
CA GLU A 32 26.87 6.01 -10.39
C GLU A 32 26.86 4.50 -10.71
N ARG A 33 25.74 3.76 -10.60
CA ARG A 33 24.38 4.09 -11.04
C ARG A 33 23.32 3.43 -10.15
N LYS A 34 22.84 4.14 -9.12
CA LYS A 34 21.46 3.94 -8.67
C LYS A 34 20.57 4.79 -9.57
N LYS A 35 20.00 4.18 -10.60
CA LYS A 35 18.81 4.73 -11.27
C LYS A 35 17.65 4.63 -10.29
N GLU A 36 17.57 5.59 -9.38
CA GLU A 36 16.31 5.89 -8.70
C GLU A 36 15.44 6.57 -9.76
N ALA A 37 14.64 5.76 -10.45
CA ALA A 37 13.48 6.26 -11.16
C ALA A 37 12.55 6.83 -10.08
N SER A 38 12.68 8.12 -9.85
CA SER A 38 11.70 8.89 -9.09
C SER A 38 10.37 8.73 -9.82
N GLU A 39 9.54 7.82 -9.31
CA GLU A 39 8.11 7.79 -9.61
C GLU A 39 7.60 9.15 -9.17
N VAL A 40 7.51 10.08 -10.13
CA VAL A 40 6.72 11.29 -9.97
C VAL A 40 5.31 10.76 -9.81
N GLU A 41 4.90 10.54 -8.57
CA GLU A 41 3.51 10.44 -8.18
C GLU A 41 2.86 11.70 -8.74
N LYS A 42 2.32 11.60 -9.96
CA LYS A 42 1.40 12.58 -10.49
C LYS A 42 0.22 12.52 -9.54
N LYS A 43 0.27 13.37 -8.51
CA LYS A 43 -0.85 13.70 -7.65
C LYS A 43 -1.88 14.37 -8.55
N MET A 44 -2.63 13.53 -9.25
CA MET A 44 -3.74 13.95 -10.08
C MET A 44 -4.69 14.65 -9.13
N LYS A 45 -4.94 15.95 -9.36
CA LYS A 45 -5.94 16.67 -8.61
C LYS A 45 -7.30 16.13 -9.05
N VAL A 46 -7.81 15.15 -8.31
CA VAL A 46 -9.16 14.61 -8.52
C VAL A 46 -10.15 15.70 -8.16
N LYS A 47 -10.91 16.17 -9.15
CA LYS A 47 -12.03 17.09 -8.92
C LYS A 47 -13.27 16.26 -8.70
N ILE A 48 -13.95 16.49 -7.59
CA ILE A 48 -15.23 15.86 -7.26
C ILE A 48 -16.27 16.98 -7.33
N THR A 49 -17.40 16.74 -7.99
CA THR A 49 -18.52 17.67 -8.04
C THR A 49 -19.35 17.57 -6.76
N ASP A 50 -20.00 18.66 -6.35
CA ASP A 50 -20.71 18.73 -5.07
C ASP A 50 -21.86 17.71 -4.97
N ASP A 51 -22.47 17.33 -6.10
CA ASP A 51 -23.50 16.29 -6.18
C ASP A 51 -22.96 14.89 -5.84
N ARG A 52 -21.68 14.60 -6.16
CA ARG A 52 -21.04 13.31 -5.88
C ARG A 52 -20.35 13.27 -4.53
N LEU A 53 -20.07 14.42 -3.93
CA LEU A 53 -19.43 14.52 -2.63
C LEU A 53 -20.28 13.93 -1.51
N VAL A 54 -21.61 14.03 -1.64
CA VAL A 54 -22.58 13.49 -0.67
C VAL A 54 -22.55 11.96 -0.63
N GLY A 55 -22.05 11.31 -1.69
CA GLY A 55 -22.12 9.86 -1.85
C GLY A 55 -23.54 9.37 -2.12
N VAL A 56 -23.66 8.11 -2.53
CA VAL A 56 -24.96 7.49 -2.76
C VAL A 56 -25.04 6.19 -1.98
N TYR A 57 -26.14 6.00 -1.26
CA TYR A 57 -26.41 4.79 -0.51
C TYR A 57 -26.96 3.70 -1.42
N ALA A 58 -26.49 2.46 -1.25
CA ALA A 58 -27.01 1.28 -1.91
C ALA A 58 -27.03 0.10 -0.94
N ASN A 59 -28.06 -0.72 -1.04
CA ASN A 59 -28.20 -1.93 -0.23
C ASN A 59 -27.78 -3.20 -0.98
N SER A 60 -27.90 -3.19 -2.31
CA SER A 60 -27.66 -4.34 -3.17
C SER A 60 -26.80 -3.96 -4.37
N MET A 61 -26.08 -4.93 -4.92
CA MET A 61 -25.24 -4.76 -6.10
C MET A 61 -25.53 -5.88 -7.09
N VAL A 62 -25.78 -5.53 -8.35
CA VAL A 62 -25.93 -6.47 -9.47
C VAL A 62 -24.73 -6.30 -10.40
N VAL A 63 -24.09 -7.41 -10.76
CA VAL A 63 -22.93 -7.40 -11.64
C VAL A 63 -23.26 -8.12 -12.93
N THR A 64 -23.19 -7.41 -14.05
CA THR A 64 -23.30 -7.95 -15.41
C THR A 64 -21.97 -7.78 -16.11
N HIS A 65 -21.59 -8.70 -17.00
CA HIS A 65 -20.32 -8.59 -17.72
C HIS A 65 -20.41 -9.11 -19.14
N THR A 66 -19.52 -8.59 -19.97
CA THR A 66 -19.18 -9.08 -21.31
C THR A 66 -17.69 -9.44 -21.33
N GLY A 67 -17.16 -9.89 -22.47
CA GLY A 67 -15.73 -10.19 -22.59
C GLY A 67 -14.82 -8.97 -22.38
N GLU A 68 -15.35 -7.76 -22.60
CA GLU A 68 -14.57 -6.52 -22.64
C GLU A 68 -14.85 -5.62 -21.43
N GLU A 69 -16.04 -5.73 -20.82
CA GLU A 69 -16.51 -4.80 -19.81
C GLU A 69 -17.30 -5.50 -18.69
N PHE A 70 -17.20 -4.95 -17.49
CA PHE A 70 -18.01 -5.26 -16.33
C PHE A 70 -18.88 -4.06 -16.00
N VAL A 71 -20.16 -4.29 -15.79
CA VAL A 71 -21.16 -3.31 -15.37
C VAL A 71 -21.59 -3.67 -13.96
N ILE A 72 -21.39 -2.74 -13.04
CA ILE A 72 -21.71 -2.89 -11.61
C ILE A 72 -22.82 -1.88 -11.30
N ASP A 73 -24.00 -2.40 -11.00
CA ASP A 73 -25.18 -1.61 -10.68
C ASP A 73 -25.46 -1.65 -9.19
N PHE A 74 -25.39 -0.49 -8.56
CA PHE A 74 -25.74 -0.28 -7.16
C PHE A 74 -27.22 0.09 -7.06
N ILE A 75 -27.98 -0.74 -6.36
CA ILE A 75 -29.43 -0.62 -6.23
C ILE A 75 -29.75 -0.25 -4.80
N ASN A 76 -30.71 0.67 -4.66
CA ASN A 76 -31.37 0.94 -3.40
C ASN A 76 -32.82 0.45 -3.51
N ALA A 77 -33.07 -0.73 -2.97
CA ALA A 77 -34.39 -1.35 -2.98
C ALA A 77 -35.14 -1.03 -1.67
N PHE A 78 -36.16 -0.18 -1.74
CA PHE A 78 -37.09 0.07 -0.64
C PHE A 78 -38.52 -0.16 -1.15
N PRO A 79 -39.31 -1.09 -0.58
CA PRO A 79 -40.70 -1.27 -1.00
C PRO A 79 -41.45 0.08 -0.94
N PRO A 80 -42.08 0.55 -2.03
CA PRO A 80 -42.51 -0.17 -3.24
C PRO A 80 -41.60 -0.10 -4.48
N GLU A 81 -40.50 0.66 -4.46
CA GLU A 81 -39.68 0.92 -5.66
C GLU A 81 -38.19 0.60 -5.44
N ALA A 82 -37.56 -0.02 -6.45
CA ALA A 82 -36.12 -0.21 -6.49
C ALA A 82 -35.51 0.79 -7.48
N VAL A 83 -34.55 1.58 -7.01
CA VAL A 83 -33.89 2.60 -7.84
C VAL A 83 -32.43 2.24 -8.03
N VAL A 84 -31.95 2.28 -9.28
CA VAL A 84 -30.53 2.19 -9.60
C VAL A 84 -29.88 3.52 -9.24
N THR A 85 -29.02 3.48 -8.24
CA THR A 85 -28.39 4.67 -7.66
C THR A 85 -27.09 5.05 -8.36
N ALA A 86 -26.29 4.06 -8.74
CA ALA A 86 -25.07 4.27 -9.49
C ALA A 86 -24.77 3.06 -10.38
N ARG A 87 -24.24 3.34 -11.58
CA ARG A 87 -23.70 2.34 -12.51
C ARG A 87 -22.23 2.62 -12.73
N ILE A 88 -21.38 1.64 -12.46
CA ILE A 88 -19.94 1.70 -12.70
C ILE A 88 -19.58 0.70 -13.79
N ILE A 89 -18.98 1.19 -14.87
CA ILE A 89 -18.49 0.36 -15.97
C ILE A 89 -16.97 0.31 -15.89
N THR A 90 -16.40 -0.88 -15.91
CA THR A 90 -14.96 -1.08 -15.75
C THR A 90 -14.46 -2.27 -16.56
N SER A 91 -13.18 -2.25 -16.91
CA SER A 91 -12.54 -3.36 -17.63
C SER A 91 -12.19 -4.50 -16.66
N PRO A 92 -12.15 -5.78 -17.11
CA PRO A 92 -11.82 -6.93 -16.26
C PRO A 92 -10.48 -6.79 -15.50
N GLY A 93 -9.47 -6.19 -16.16
CA GLY A 93 -8.16 -5.95 -15.54
C GLY A 93 -8.20 -4.94 -14.40
N HIS A 94 -9.00 -3.87 -14.54
CA HIS A 94 -9.21 -2.87 -13.50
C HIS A 94 -10.03 -3.43 -12.34
N LEU A 95 -11.03 -4.27 -12.63
CA LEU A 95 -11.84 -4.91 -11.59
C LEU A 95 -10.99 -5.74 -10.63
N LYS A 96 -10.01 -6.52 -11.14
CA LYS A 96 -9.07 -7.27 -10.29
C LYS A 96 -8.27 -6.37 -9.33
N ARG A 97 -7.88 -5.16 -9.77
CA ARG A 97 -7.20 -4.20 -8.90
C ARG A 97 -8.14 -3.65 -7.83
N ILE A 98 -9.38 -3.35 -8.20
CA ILE A 98 -10.40 -2.85 -7.27
C ILE A 98 -10.67 -3.89 -6.18
N ILE A 99 -10.89 -5.15 -6.55
CA ILE A 99 -11.15 -6.24 -5.59
C ILE A 99 -10.02 -6.36 -4.58
N ARG A 100 -8.76 -6.43 -5.05
CA ARG A 100 -7.59 -6.51 -4.15
C ARG A 100 -7.52 -5.32 -3.19
N ALA A 101 -7.75 -4.11 -3.69
CA ALA A 101 -7.73 -2.92 -2.85
C ALA A 101 -8.87 -2.93 -1.80
N LEU A 102 -10.05 -3.42 -2.17
CA LEU A 102 -11.18 -3.56 -1.24
C LEU A 102 -10.90 -4.63 -0.17
N GLU A 103 -10.38 -5.79 -0.55
CA GLU A 103 -9.99 -6.86 0.38
C GLU A 103 -8.95 -6.37 1.39
N ASP A 104 -7.91 -5.68 0.92
CA ASP A 104 -6.86 -5.14 1.79
C ASP A 104 -7.38 -4.07 2.74
N ASN A 105 -8.31 -3.22 2.28
CA ASN A 105 -8.94 -2.21 3.12
C ASN A 105 -9.91 -2.83 4.14
N LEU A 106 -10.63 -3.88 3.76
CA LEU A 106 -11.52 -4.60 4.67
C LEU A 106 -10.72 -5.28 5.79
N LYS A 107 -9.61 -5.95 5.47
CA LYS A 107 -8.72 -6.54 6.49
C LYS A 107 -8.23 -5.50 7.49
N LYS A 108 -7.76 -4.34 7.00
CA LYS A 108 -7.32 -3.22 7.86
C LYS A 108 -8.46 -2.64 8.69
N PHE A 109 -9.69 -2.70 8.21
CA PHE A 109 -10.87 -2.28 8.95
C PHE A 109 -11.17 -3.28 10.09
N GLU A 110 -11.16 -4.58 9.79
CA GLU A 110 -11.41 -5.63 10.78
C GLU A 110 -10.34 -5.68 11.87
N GLU A 111 -9.07 -5.44 11.54
CA GLU A 111 -7.98 -5.30 12.50
C GLU A 111 -8.23 -4.16 13.52
N LYS A 112 -8.94 -3.11 13.11
CA LYS A 112 -9.18 -1.92 13.94
C LYS A 112 -10.50 -1.96 14.70
N PHE A 113 -11.56 -2.47 14.07
CA PHE A 113 -12.93 -2.39 14.58
C PHE A 113 -13.50 -3.77 14.99
N GLY A 114 -12.76 -4.85 14.75
CA GLY A 114 -13.20 -6.22 15.00
C GLY A 114 -13.87 -6.87 13.78
N PRO A 115 -14.19 -8.17 13.88
CA PRO A 115 -14.71 -8.96 12.76
C PRO A 115 -16.07 -8.43 12.29
N VAL A 116 -16.21 -8.22 10.98
CA VAL A 116 -17.47 -7.77 10.38
C VAL A 116 -18.36 -8.98 10.13
N ARG A 117 -19.61 -8.91 10.59
CA ARG A 117 -20.62 -9.94 10.29
C ARG A 117 -21.16 -9.71 8.90
N THR A 118 -21.23 -10.77 8.10
CA THR A 118 -21.89 -10.71 6.80
C THR A 118 -23.37 -10.37 7.00
N ALA A 119 -23.84 -9.33 6.31
CA ALA A 119 -25.26 -9.06 6.25
C ALA A 119 -25.95 -10.23 5.53
N PRO A 120 -27.16 -10.64 5.94
CA PRO A 120 -27.92 -11.65 5.22
C PRO A 120 -28.14 -11.16 3.79
N GLU A 121 -27.97 -12.06 2.82
CA GLU A 121 -28.31 -11.76 1.43
C GLU A 121 -29.78 -11.29 1.38
N PRO A 122 -30.08 -10.16 0.70
CA PRO A 122 -31.46 -9.79 0.44
C PRO A 122 -32.14 -10.98 -0.23
N THR A 123 -33.15 -11.53 0.44
CA THR A 123 -33.93 -12.68 -0.02
C THR A 123 -34.34 -12.40 -1.45
N GLU A 124 -34.08 -13.34 -2.37
CA GLU A 124 -34.38 -13.21 -3.80
C GLU A 124 -35.79 -12.66 -3.97
N TRP A 125 -35.90 -11.35 -4.20
CA TRP A 125 -37.17 -10.71 -4.46
C TRP A 125 -37.52 -11.13 -5.87
N GLY A 126 -38.25 -12.24 -6.01
CA GLY A 126 -38.50 -12.93 -7.27
C GLY A 126 -38.82 -12.00 -8.43
N VAL A 127 -37.77 -11.59 -9.15
CA VAL A 127 -37.90 -10.99 -10.45
C VAL A 127 -37.87 -12.18 -11.41
N GLN A 128 -39.07 -12.67 -11.73
CA GLN A 128 -39.31 -13.61 -12.82
C GLN A 128 -38.96 -12.97 -14.16
#